data_AF-A0A419FYE0-F1
#
_entry.id   AF-A0A419FYE0-F1
#
_cell.length_a   1.000
_cell.length_b   1.000
_cell.length_c   1.000
_cell.angle_alpha   90.00
_cell.angle_beta   90.00
_cell.angle_gamma   90.00
#
_symmetry.space_group_name_H-M   'P 1'
#
loop_
_entity.id
_entity.type
_entity.pdbx_description
1 polymer ?
#
loop_
_entity_poly.entity_id
_entity_poly.type
_entity_poly.pdbx_seq_one_letter_code
_entity_poly.pdbx_strand_id
1 'polypeptide(L)'
;MRKTKTINKILKLKDNRKKEIEIEVKKAADRADAEKIRLQALEKDFTDMLTFFNEKHAEGSLNAGNLVSCYDFFSRINGKINEQQQVHSQCVKELTSLKNTLVTAHKEKKVFEILNDRAVKNNNKERLDSEQKENDFYAISRRVR
;
A
#
# COMPACT_ATOMS: atom_id res chain seq x y z
N MET A 1 -16.72 32.27 0.31
CA MET A 1 -16.83 31.38 1.51
C MET A 1 -17.39 29.97 1.30
N ARG A 2 -18.52 29.74 0.60
CA ARG A 2 -19.08 28.36 0.44
C ARG A 2 -18.13 27.39 -0.29
N LYS A 3 -17.44 27.85 -1.34
CA LYS A 3 -16.52 27.04 -2.16
C LYS A 3 -15.34 26.46 -1.35
N THR A 4 -14.70 27.25 -0.48
CA THR A 4 -13.61 26.80 0.39
C THR A 4 -14.07 25.79 1.44
N LYS A 5 -15.28 25.96 2.00
CA LYS A 5 -15.87 24.97 2.92
C LYS A 5 -16.10 23.63 2.23
N THR A 6 -16.59 23.63 0.98
CA THR A 6 -16.79 22.41 0.19
C THR A 6 -15.46 21.71 -0.12
N ILE A 7 -14.43 22.44 -0.57
CA ILE A 7 -13.11 21.86 -0.86
C ILE A 7 -12.50 21.26 0.41
N ASN A 8 -12.57 21.94 1.54
CA ASN A 8 -12.10 21.41 2.83
C ASN A 8 -12.84 20.12 3.24
N LYS A 9 -14.15 20.02 2.98
CA LYS A 9 -14.91 18.79 3.26
C LYS A 9 -14.45 17.64 2.35
N ILE A 10 -14.21 17.91 1.07
CA ILE A 10 -13.69 16.91 0.13
C ILE A 10 -12.28 16.45 0.54
N LEU A 11 -11.41 17.38 0.97
CA LEU A 11 -10.08 17.03 1.47
C LEU A 11 -10.15 16.09 2.67
N LYS A 12 -11.04 16.34 3.64
CA LYS A 12 -11.25 15.43 4.78
C LYS A 12 -11.72 14.04 4.32
N LEU A 13 -12.64 13.97 3.35
CA LEU A 13 -13.09 12.68 2.81
C LEU A 13 -11.96 11.94 2.11
N LYS A 14 -11.14 12.63 1.32
CA LYS A 14 -9.96 12.06 0.66
C LYS A 14 -8.93 11.57 1.68
N ASP A 15 -8.71 12.32 2.76
CA ASP A 15 -7.83 11.89 3.85
C ASP A 15 -8.31 10.62 4.55
N ASN A 16 -9.60 10.54 4.86
CA ASN A 16 -10.18 9.33 5.45
C ASN A 16 -10.02 8.14 4.51
N ARG A 17 -10.34 8.32 3.22
CA ARG A 17 -10.18 7.27 2.21
C ARG A 17 -8.73 6.81 2.08
N LYS A 18 -7.78 7.74 2.14
CA LYS A 18 -6.34 7.44 2.09
C LYS A 18 -5.93 6.55 3.27
N LYS A 19 -6.40 6.87 4.48
CA LYS A 19 -6.12 6.09 5.70
C LYS A 19 -6.72 4.68 5.63
N GLU A 20 -7.93 4.54 5.10
CA GLU A 20 -8.54 3.23 4.87
C GLU A 20 -7.67 2.37 3.95
N ILE A 21 -7.21 2.94 2.83
CA ILE A 21 -6.35 2.23 1.88
C ILE A 21 -4.99 1.91 2.51
N GLU A 22 -4.41 2.79 3.33
CA GLU A 22 -3.16 2.50 4.07
C GLU A 22 -3.32 1.29 5.00
N ILE A 23 -4.46 1.18 5.68
CA ILE A 23 -4.78 0.02 6.53
C ILE A 23 -4.90 -1.25 5.69
N GLU A 24 -5.57 -1.19 4.53
CA GLU A 24 -5.70 -2.33 3.61
C GLU A 24 -4.33 -2.77 3.05
N VAL A 25 -3.48 -1.82 2.65
CA VAL A 25 -2.11 -2.08 2.20
C VAL A 25 -1.31 -2.77 3.30
N LYS A 26 -1.40 -2.30 4.55
CA LYS A 26 -0.71 -2.93 5.67
C LYS A 26 -1.17 -4.37 5.87
N LYS A 27 -2.48 -4.62 5.92
CA LYS A 27 -3.05 -5.97 6.04
C LYS A 27 -2.63 -6.89 4.89
N ALA A 28 -2.55 -6.37 3.67
CA ALA A 28 -2.09 -7.14 2.52
C ALA A 28 -0.58 -7.44 2.58
N ALA A 29 0.23 -6.51 3.10
CA ALA A 29 1.66 -6.72 3.31
C ALA A 29 1.89 -7.81 4.36
N ASP A 30 1.21 -7.71 5.51
CA ASP A 30 1.31 -8.71 6.58
C ASP A 30 0.91 -10.12 6.08
N ARG A 31 -0.13 -10.22 5.25
CA ARG A 31 -0.53 -11.49 4.60
C ARG A 31 0.54 -12.00 3.65
N ALA A 32 1.07 -11.15 2.75
CA ALA A 32 2.10 -11.57 1.80
C ALA A 32 3.37 -12.05 2.52
N ASP A 33 3.79 -11.38 3.59
CA ASP A 33 4.93 -11.78 4.40
C ASP A 33 4.68 -13.11 5.13
N ALA A 34 3.48 -13.32 5.68
CA ALA A 34 3.11 -14.59 6.29
C ALA A 34 3.17 -15.76 5.29
N GLU A 35 2.64 -15.58 4.07
CA GLU A 35 2.70 -16.62 3.04
C GLU A 35 4.12 -16.85 2.52
N LYS A 36 4.97 -15.81 2.50
CA LYS A 36 6.40 -15.94 2.19
C LYS A 36 7.14 -16.76 3.24
N ILE A 37 6.88 -16.51 4.53
CA ILE A 37 7.49 -17.27 5.62
C ILE A 37 7.10 -18.75 5.54
N ARG A 38 5.83 -19.05 5.23
CA ARG A 38 5.38 -20.44 5.02
C ARG A 38 6.08 -21.10 3.84
N LEU A 39 6.24 -20.38 2.72
CA LEU A 39 6.99 -20.89 1.57
C LEU A 39 8.44 -21.22 1.95
N GLN A 40 9.11 -20.30 2.64
CA GLN A 40 10.49 -20.50 3.09
C GLN A 40 10.63 -21.70 4.03
N ALA A 41 9.63 -21.94 4.89
CA ALA A 41 9.62 -23.13 5.75
C ALA A 41 9.54 -24.42 4.93
N LEU A 42 8.67 -24.48 3.91
CA LEU A 42 8.58 -25.65 3.03
C LEU A 42 9.86 -25.88 2.21
N GLU A 43 10.47 -24.80 1.69
CA GLU A 43 11.73 -24.86 0.96
C GLU A 43 12.88 -25.34 1.87
N LYS A 44 12.86 -24.92 3.13
CA LYS A 44 13.80 -25.41 4.14
C LYS A 44 13.60 -26.89 4.41
N ASP A 45 12.37 -27.34 4.69
CA ASP A 45 12.06 -28.75 4.92
C ASP A 45 12.48 -29.64 3.73
N PHE A 46 12.31 -29.15 2.50
CA PHE A 46 12.79 -29.82 1.29
C PHE A 46 14.33 -29.94 1.28
N THR A 47 15.02 -28.84 1.58
CA THR A 47 16.49 -28.78 1.59
C THR A 47 17.10 -29.65 2.69
N ASP A 48 16.50 -29.65 3.88
CA ASP A 48 16.92 -30.47 5.01
C ASP A 48 16.77 -31.97 4.66
N MET A 49 15.63 -32.35 4.06
CA MET A 49 15.42 -33.74 3.62
C MET A 49 16.34 -34.14 2.45
N LEU A 50 16.62 -33.23 1.53
CA LEU A 50 17.56 -33.46 0.43
C LEU A 50 18.97 -33.71 0.95
N THR A 51 19.39 -32.93 1.96
CA THR A 51 20.69 -33.10 2.62
C THR A 51 20.76 -34.46 3.31
N PHE A 52 19.74 -34.81 4.10
CA PHE A 52 19.63 -36.12 4.74
C PHE A 52 19.68 -37.27 3.73
N PHE A 53 18.93 -37.16 2.63
CA PHE A 53 18.92 -38.17 1.58
C PHE A 53 20.32 -38.36 0.97
N ASN A 54 21.00 -37.27 0.63
CA ASN A 54 22.34 -37.31 0.03
C ASN A 54 23.37 -37.94 0.99
N GLU A 55 23.33 -37.59 2.28
CA GLU A 55 24.19 -38.18 3.30
C GLU A 55 23.97 -39.69 3.43
N LYS A 56 22.70 -40.12 3.57
CA LYS A 56 22.37 -41.55 3.72
C LYS A 56 22.63 -42.36 2.46
N HIS A 57 22.47 -41.75 1.29
CA HIS A 57 22.82 -42.37 0.02
C HIS A 57 24.34 -42.56 -0.11
N ALA A 58 25.13 -41.55 0.25
CA ALA A 58 26.60 -41.63 0.24
C ALA A 58 27.14 -42.68 1.23
N GLU A 59 26.51 -42.82 2.39
CA GLU A 59 26.82 -43.85 3.39
C GLU A 59 26.40 -45.28 2.95
N GLY A 60 25.61 -45.42 1.88
CA GLY A 60 25.05 -46.71 1.45
C GLY A 60 24.01 -47.28 2.42
N SER A 61 23.44 -46.45 3.31
CA SER A 61 22.55 -46.88 4.39
C SER A 61 21.06 -46.83 4.02
N LEU A 62 20.72 -46.43 2.79
CA LEU A 62 19.36 -46.43 2.27
C LEU A 62 18.96 -47.80 1.69
N ASN A 63 17.94 -48.42 2.28
CA ASN A 63 17.27 -49.56 1.67
C ASN A 63 16.15 -49.08 0.71
N ALA A 64 15.57 -50.01 -0.06
CA ALA A 64 14.52 -49.71 -1.04
C ALA A 64 13.27 -49.04 -0.43
N GLY A 65 12.87 -49.41 0.79
CA GLY A 65 11.72 -48.81 1.48
C GLY A 65 11.97 -47.36 1.92
N ASN A 66 13.18 -47.08 2.41
CA ASN A 66 13.63 -45.71 2.69
C ASN A 66 13.67 -44.86 1.42
N LEU A 67 14.11 -45.44 0.30
CA LEU A 67 14.17 -44.76 -0.98
C LEU A 67 12.77 -44.33 -1.46
N VAL A 68 11.81 -45.26 -1.44
CA VAL A 68 10.40 -44.97 -1.79
C VAL A 68 9.83 -43.87 -0.90
N SER A 69 10.07 -43.95 0.41
CA SER A 69 9.59 -42.94 1.37
C SER A 69 10.17 -41.55 1.10
N CYS A 70 11.45 -41.45 0.71
CA CYS A 70 12.08 -40.18 0.35
C CYS A 70 11.47 -39.60 -0.93
N TYR A 71 11.27 -40.41 -1.96
CA TYR A 71 10.63 -39.97 -3.21
C TYR A 71 9.18 -39.51 -2.99
N ASP A 72 8.41 -40.25 -2.18
CA ASP A 72 7.05 -39.85 -1.81
C ASP A 72 7.04 -38.51 -1.07
N PHE A 73 7.98 -38.30 -0.15
CA PHE A 73 8.16 -37.03 0.53
C PHE A 73 8.46 -35.91 -0.47
N PHE A 74 9.47 -36.07 -1.33
CA PHE A 74 9.87 -35.06 -2.32
C PHE A 74 8.71 -34.71 -3.27
N SER A 75 7.96 -35.70 -3.74
CA SER A 75 6.79 -35.46 -4.58
C SER A 75 5.73 -34.63 -3.85
N ARG A 76 5.42 -34.98 -2.59
CA ARG A 76 4.40 -34.27 -1.80
C ARG A 76 4.81 -32.85 -1.46
N ILE A 77 6.04 -32.66 -1.00
CA ILE A 77 6.50 -31.34 -0.58
C ILE A 77 6.70 -30.41 -1.78
N ASN A 78 7.14 -30.92 -2.93
CA ASN A 78 7.22 -30.14 -4.16
C ASN A 78 5.83 -29.67 -4.62
N GLY A 79 4.81 -30.52 -4.50
CA GLY A 79 3.41 -30.13 -4.71
C GLY A 79 2.99 -28.97 -3.80
N LYS A 80 3.25 -29.09 -2.49
CA LYS A 80 2.95 -28.03 -1.51
C LYS A 80 3.70 -26.73 -1.77
N ILE A 81 4.97 -26.80 -2.16
CA ILE A 81 5.79 -25.64 -2.52
C ILE A 81 5.15 -24.91 -3.71
N ASN A 82 4.79 -25.64 -4.77
CA ASN A 82 4.15 -25.05 -5.94
C ASN A 82 2.81 -24.37 -5.62
N GLU A 83 1.97 -25.02 -4.82
CA GLU A 83 0.70 -24.43 -4.36
C GLU A 83 0.96 -23.16 -3.53
N GLN A 84 1.88 -23.22 -2.58
CA GLN A 84 2.24 -22.09 -1.72
C GLN A 84 2.85 -20.93 -2.51
N GLN A 85 3.65 -21.20 -3.55
CA GLN A 85 4.18 -20.19 -4.47
C GLN A 85 3.06 -19.46 -5.22
N GLN A 86 2.03 -20.18 -5.67
CA GLN A 86 0.87 -19.57 -6.32
C GLN A 86 0.10 -18.66 -5.34
N VAL A 87 -0.13 -19.12 -4.11
CA VAL A 87 -0.78 -18.34 -3.06
C VAL A 87 0.02 -17.07 -2.74
N HIS A 88 1.33 -17.19 -2.49
CA HIS A 88 2.20 -16.06 -2.24
C HIS A 88 2.21 -15.07 -3.42
N SER A 89 2.29 -15.56 -4.66
CA SER A 89 2.21 -14.72 -5.87
C SER A 89 0.91 -13.93 -5.94
N GLN A 90 -0.21 -14.57 -5.60
CA GLN A 90 -1.51 -13.90 -5.57
C GLN A 90 -1.57 -12.80 -4.51
N CYS A 91 -1.05 -13.05 -3.30
CA CYS A 91 -0.97 -12.03 -2.25
C CYS A 91 -0.07 -10.84 -2.65
N VAL A 92 1.05 -11.10 -3.33
CA VAL A 92 1.95 -10.05 -3.84
C VAL A 92 1.28 -9.21 -4.93
N LYS A 93 0.50 -9.84 -5.83
CA LYS A 93 -0.28 -9.12 -6.84
C LYS A 93 -1.35 -8.23 -6.20
N GLU A 94 -2.07 -8.75 -5.20
CA GLU A 94 -3.05 -7.98 -4.44
C GLU A 94 -2.40 -6.76 -3.75
N LEU A 95 -1.28 -6.98 -3.06
CA LEU A 95 -0.51 -5.92 -2.41
C LEU A 95 -0.05 -4.86 -3.40
N THR A 96 0.44 -5.27 -4.58
CA THR A 96 0.86 -4.35 -5.64
C THR A 96 -0.30 -3.50 -6.13
N SER A 97 -1.47 -4.11 -6.35
CA SER A 97 -2.70 -3.40 -6.75
C SER A 97 -3.13 -2.36 -5.71
N LEU A 98 -3.11 -2.73 -4.42
CA LEU A 98 -3.44 -1.82 -3.33
C LEU A 98 -2.43 -0.67 -3.19
N LYS A 99 -1.13 -0.94 -3.35
CA LYS A 99 -0.08 0.10 -3.38
C LYS A 99 -0.32 1.10 -4.52
N ASN A 100 -0.66 0.61 -5.71
CA ASN A 100 -1.01 1.48 -6.85
C ASN A 100 -2.25 2.33 -6.55
N THR A 101 -3.26 1.73 -5.91
CA THR A 101 -4.48 2.43 -5.47
C THR A 101 -4.16 3.53 -4.45
N LEU A 102 -3.26 3.26 -3.50
CA LEU A 102 -2.78 4.24 -2.52
C LEU A 102 -2.08 5.42 -3.20
N VAL A 103 -1.21 5.15 -4.19
CA VAL A 103 -0.52 6.18 -4.98
C VAL A 103 -1.54 7.06 -5.70
N THR A 104 -2.56 6.47 -6.32
CA THR A 104 -3.63 7.22 -6.98
C THR A 104 -4.40 8.09 -6.00
N ALA A 105 -4.78 7.56 -4.83
CA ALA A 105 -5.44 8.33 -3.78
C ALA A 105 -4.60 9.52 -3.29
N HIS A 106 -3.28 9.34 -3.17
CA HIS A 106 -2.33 10.40 -2.85
C HIS A 106 -2.31 11.50 -3.93
N LYS A 107 -2.24 11.12 -5.21
CA LYS A 107 -2.26 12.06 -6.34
C LYS A 107 -3.56 12.86 -6.36
N GLU A 108 -4.71 12.18 -6.21
CA GLU A 108 -6.01 12.83 -6.16
C GLU A 108 -6.12 13.83 -5.01
N LYS A 109 -5.69 13.44 -3.80
CA LYS A 109 -5.66 14.36 -2.65
C LYS A 109 -4.81 15.59 -2.97
N LYS A 110 -3.63 15.39 -3.58
CA LYS A 110 -2.72 16.49 -3.90
C LYS A 110 -3.34 17.52 -4.83
N VAL A 111 -4.14 17.08 -5.81
CA VAL A 111 -4.89 17.99 -6.69
C VAL A 111 -5.86 18.86 -5.89
N PHE A 112 -6.60 18.28 -4.94
CA PHE A 112 -7.51 19.04 -4.10
C PHE A 112 -6.80 19.99 -3.12
N GLU A 113 -5.60 19.64 -2.64
CA GLU A 113 -4.78 20.55 -1.83
C GLU A 113 -4.42 21.80 -2.64
N ILE A 114 -3.94 21.62 -3.88
CA ILE A 114 -3.59 22.73 -4.79
C ILE A 114 -4.81 23.60 -5.09
N LEU A 115 -5.97 22.99 -5.33
CA LEU A 115 -7.22 23.73 -5.56
C LEU A 115 -7.63 24.53 -4.32
N ASN A 116 -7.46 23.97 -3.12
CA ASN A 116 -7.75 24.66 -1.87
C ASN A 116 -6.84 25.86 -1.68
N ASP A 117 -5.53 25.68 -1.86
CA ASP A 117 -4.54 26.74 -1.72
C ASP A 117 -4.82 27.89 -2.68
N ARG A 118 -5.17 27.58 -3.93
CA ARG A 118 -5.60 28.58 -4.92
C ARG A 118 -6.86 29.31 -4.48
N ALA A 119 -7.86 28.58 -3.98
CA ALA A 119 -9.11 29.18 -3.51
C ALA A 119 -8.90 30.08 -2.28
N VAL A 120 -8.00 29.71 -1.37
CA VAL A 120 -7.62 30.54 -0.21
C VAL A 120 -6.90 31.80 -0.67
N LYS A 121 -5.91 31.69 -1.57
CA LYS A 121 -5.20 32.85 -2.12
C LYS A 121 -6.14 33.83 -2.81
N ASN A 122 -7.08 33.34 -3.62
CA ASN A 122 -8.05 34.19 -4.31
C ASN A 122 -8.99 34.89 -3.32
N ASN A 123 -9.54 34.18 -2.32
CA ASN A 123 -10.38 34.83 -1.29
C ASN A 123 -9.59 35.90 -0.52
N ASN A 124 -8.32 35.64 -0.19
CA ASN A 124 -7.49 36.61 0.52
C ASN A 124 -7.24 37.86 -0.34
N LYS A 125 -6.97 37.68 -1.63
CA LYS A 125 -6.81 38.79 -2.57
C LYS A 125 -8.09 39.61 -2.68
N GLU A 126 -9.25 38.97 -2.91
CA GLU A 126 -10.55 39.65 -2.99
C GLU A 126 -10.87 40.44 -1.71
N ARG A 127 -10.52 39.88 -0.54
CA ARG A 127 -10.68 40.57 0.75
C ARG A 127 -9.79 41.80 0.83
N LEU A 128 -8.50 41.69 0.53
CA LEU A 128 -7.56 42.81 0.55
C LEU A 128 -7.95 43.91 -0.45
N ASP A 129 -8.37 43.53 -1.66
CA ASP A 129 -8.84 44.48 -2.68
C ASP A 129 -10.10 45.22 -2.21
N SER A 130 -10.99 44.55 -1.46
CA SER A 130 -12.20 45.16 -0.89
C SER A 130 -11.87 46.11 0.27
N GLU A 131 -10.99 45.69 1.18
CA GLU A 131 -10.50 46.51 2.30
C GLU A 131 -9.78 47.76 1.79
N GLN A 132 -8.99 47.64 0.73
CA GLN A 132 -8.32 48.79 0.11
C GLN A 132 -9.33 49.77 -0.48
N LYS A 133 -10.31 49.31 -1.25
CA LYS A 133 -11.35 50.18 -1.82
C LYS A 133 -12.15 50.92 -0.75
N GLU A 134 -12.46 50.25 0.35
CA GLU A 134 -13.16 50.85 1.48
C GLU A 134 -12.31 51.93 2.16
N ASN A 135 -11.02 51.66 2.41
CA ASN A 135 -10.08 52.63 2.96
C ASN A 135 -9.90 53.86 2.05
N ASP A 136 -9.77 53.64 0.74
CA ASP A 136 -9.65 54.71 -0.25
C ASP A 136 -10.92 55.57 -0.29
N PHE A 137 -12.10 54.93 -0.24
CA PHE A 137 -13.37 55.63 -0.16
C PHE A 137 -13.45 56.51 1.09
N TYR A 138 -13.09 56.00 2.27
CA TYR A 138 -13.07 56.80 3.50
C TYR A 138 -12.06 57.94 3.44
N ALA A 139 -10.89 57.72 2.85
CA ALA A 139 -9.86 58.76 2.69
C ALA A 139 -10.32 59.91 1.79
N ILE A 140 -10.96 59.59 0.65
CA ILE A 140 -11.53 60.59 -0.26
C ILE A 140 -12.69 61.34 0.42
N SER A 141 -13.61 60.60 1.06
CA SER A 141 -14.78 61.18 1.72
C SER A 141 -14.42 62.18 2.82
N ARG A 142 -13.28 61.99 3.49
CA ARG A 142 -12.77 62.92 4.51
C ARG A 142 -12.09 64.17 3.93
N ARG A 143 -11.61 64.13 2.69
CA ARG A 143 -10.99 65.30 2.01
C ARG A 143 -12.00 66.22 1.33
N VAL A 144 -13.19 65.72 1.03
CA VAL A 144 -14.29 66.47 0.38
C VAL A 144 -15.17 67.20 1.41
N ARG A 145 -14.96 66.95 2.71
CA ARG A 145 -15.56 67.68 3.83
C ARG A 145 -14.65 68.80 4.28
#